data_AF-A0A2T9ZHU6-F1
#
_entry.id   AF-A0A2T9ZHU6-F1
#
_cell.length_a   1.000
_cell.length_b   1.000
_cell.length_c   1.000
_cell.angle_alpha   90.00
_cell.angle_beta   90.00
_cell.angle_gamma   90.00
#
_symmetry.space_group_name_H-M   'P 1'
#
loop_
_entity.id
_entity.type
_entity.pdbx_description
1 polymer ?
#
loop_
_entity_poly.entity_id
_entity_poly.type
_entity_poly.pdbx_seq_one_letter_code
_entity_poly.pdbx_strand_id
1 'polypeptide(L)'
;MFLSSITKHFLVKNAKIGAVNQFHNLLKLRSFPNIYVKCHQSPFSTDSNEPDPHFIYNLIQDTETPSLSEISIEALAQENILQSISETLSTIKKNRYVIFNRAEKQNSAFLELEIEKIRKVTEDVSKLKNDLGRLLRFKKKKLKQIKDEINKKAKLREKAIIIKKVENKTRTEEGLKRMTSDAKMLSPPSIKKVAPIDIYRSTLNTSEAPKDKNNVQWGAVLKIYGEKYNLLSKEEKELYQRRADEVNQERIIKAREWWENVDKKLIDIENRRRAKENVNRKAQNLPALPMLKTPFKRKLYRSAFAFFTKEIYDNEILVGKCTDVSKIISQMWKDLSEPERQYYVKLKDKKNYDILISQT
;
A
#
# COMPACT_ATOMS: atom_id res chain seq x y z
N MET A 1 -6.15 -19.91 -1.95
CA MET A 1 -4.66 -19.94 -1.87
C MET A 1 -3.97 -18.57 -2.08
N PHE A 2 -4.68 -17.44 -2.24
CA PHE A 2 -4.04 -16.14 -2.53
C PHE A 2 -3.69 -15.27 -1.29
N LEU A 3 -4.15 -15.63 -0.09
CA LEU A 3 -3.90 -14.84 1.13
C LEU A 3 -2.59 -15.19 1.85
N SER A 4 -1.88 -16.25 1.44
CA SER A 4 -0.60 -16.69 2.06
C SER A 4 0.62 -15.91 1.56
N SER A 5 0.54 -15.32 0.35
CA SER A 5 1.70 -14.64 -0.26
C SER A 5 1.89 -13.21 0.27
N ILE A 6 0.81 -12.52 0.65
CA ILE A 6 0.87 -11.12 1.09
C ILE A 6 1.45 -10.99 2.50
N THR A 7 1.18 -11.96 3.39
CA THR A 7 1.73 -11.98 4.76
C THR A 7 3.22 -12.27 4.80
N LYS A 8 3.75 -13.11 3.88
CA LYS A 8 5.20 -13.36 3.78
C LYS A 8 5.99 -12.12 3.33
N HIS A 9 5.45 -11.29 2.44
CA HIS A 9 6.13 -10.07 2.01
C HIS A 9 6.13 -8.94 3.05
N PHE A 10 5.14 -8.90 3.94
CA PHE A 10 5.08 -7.90 5.00
C PHE A 10 6.06 -8.20 6.14
N LEU A 11 6.24 -9.48 6.49
CA LEU A 11 7.19 -9.91 7.53
C LEU A 11 8.67 -9.69 7.12
N VAL A 12 9.02 -9.91 5.84
CA VAL A 12 10.40 -9.72 5.37
C VAL A 12 10.80 -8.24 5.30
N LYS A 13 9.86 -7.33 5.02
CA LYS A 13 10.16 -5.88 4.99
C LYS A 13 10.37 -5.27 6.38
N ASN A 14 9.65 -5.74 7.40
CA ASN A 14 9.82 -5.22 8.76
C ASN A 14 11.08 -5.75 9.46
N ALA A 15 11.55 -6.96 9.11
CA ALA A 15 12.82 -7.49 9.61
C ALA A 15 14.04 -6.66 9.14
N LYS A 16 14.00 -6.09 7.92
CA LYS A 16 15.08 -5.24 7.40
C LYS A 16 15.15 -3.85 8.04
N ILE A 17 14.05 -3.32 8.57
CA ILE A 17 14.03 -2.00 9.23
C ILE A 17 14.54 -2.11 10.68
N GLY A 18 14.30 -3.25 11.36
CA GLY A 18 14.86 -3.52 12.68
C GLY A 18 16.39 -3.68 12.69
N ALA A 19 16.96 -4.32 11.65
CA ALA A 19 18.40 -4.55 11.55
C ALA A 19 19.21 -3.27 11.28
N VAL A 20 18.64 -2.28 10.59
CA VAL A 20 19.33 -1.00 10.30
C VAL A 20 19.42 -0.11 11.55
N ASN A 21 18.45 -0.19 12.47
CA ASN A 21 18.51 0.57 13.72
C ASN A 21 19.46 -0.03 14.77
N GLN A 22 19.72 -1.34 14.75
CA GLN A 22 20.77 -1.93 15.60
C GLN A 22 22.19 -1.58 15.14
N PHE A 23 22.40 -1.38 13.83
CA PHE A 23 23.71 -0.97 13.30
C PHE A 23 24.08 0.49 13.64
N HIS A 24 23.09 1.36 13.85
CA HIS A 24 23.35 2.76 14.22
C HIS A 24 23.68 2.95 15.71
N ASN A 25 23.29 2.02 16.58
CA ASN A 25 23.68 2.05 18.00
C ASN A 25 25.08 1.45 18.28
N LEU A 26 25.62 0.62 17.37
CA LEU A 26 26.98 0.08 17.50
C LEU A 26 28.10 1.04 17.05
N LEU A 27 27.77 2.14 16.36
CA LEU A 27 28.75 3.14 15.92
C LEU A 27 28.92 4.33 16.88
N LYS A 28 28.23 4.35 18.03
CA LYS A 28 28.38 5.37 19.07
C LYS A 28 29.34 5.00 20.22
N LEU A 29 29.95 3.82 20.18
CA LEU A 29 30.92 3.36 21.19
C LEU A 29 32.31 3.13 20.58
N ARG A 30 32.92 4.19 20.04
CA ARG A 30 34.37 4.30 19.89
C ARG A 30 34.78 5.74 20.15
N SER A 31 34.74 6.13 21.41
CA SER A 31 35.59 7.19 21.93
C SER A 31 37.04 6.71 21.81
N PHE A 32 37.77 7.22 20.83
CA PHE A 32 39.22 7.05 20.80
C PHE A 32 39.81 7.80 22.01
N PRO A 33 40.73 7.18 22.76
CA PRO A 33 41.43 7.87 23.83
C PRO A 33 42.27 9.01 23.25
N ASN A 34 42.20 10.17 23.90
CA ASN A 34 43.13 11.28 23.72
C ASN A 34 44.56 10.75 23.84
N ILE A 35 45.26 10.63 22.72
CA ILE A 35 46.72 10.52 22.72
C ILE A 35 47.22 11.92 23.06
N TYR A 36 47.37 12.18 24.36
CA TYR A 36 48.24 13.24 24.86
C TYR A 36 49.65 12.93 24.34
N VAL A 37 50.10 13.67 23.34
CA VAL A 37 51.53 13.79 23.06
C VAL A 37 52.10 14.55 24.26
N LYS A 38 52.72 13.80 25.19
CA LYS A 38 53.62 14.34 26.20
C LYS A 38 54.66 15.19 25.45
N CYS A 39 54.60 16.51 25.65
CA CYS A 39 55.76 17.36 25.48
C CYS A 39 56.85 16.80 26.39
N HIS A 40 57.87 16.18 25.79
CA HIS A 40 59.11 15.95 26.50
C HIS A 40 59.68 17.32 26.85
N GLN A 41 59.57 17.63 28.14
CA GLN A 41 60.37 18.64 28.78
C GLN A 41 61.84 18.31 28.49
N SER A 42 62.50 19.31 27.92
CA SER A 42 63.95 19.47 27.95
C SER A 42 64.47 19.20 29.37
N PRO A 43 65.43 18.28 29.53
CA PRO A 43 66.40 18.40 30.59
C PRO A 43 67.48 19.36 30.11
N PHE A 44 67.65 20.44 30.86
CA PHE A 44 68.96 21.03 31.06
C PHE A 44 69.95 19.90 31.44
N SER A 45 71.00 19.72 30.65
CA SER A 45 72.30 19.30 31.17
C SER A 45 73.36 20.05 30.39
N THR A 46 73.72 21.20 30.92
CA THR A 46 75.04 21.80 30.77
C THR A 46 76.07 20.80 31.30
N ASP A 47 76.54 19.88 30.46
CA ASP A 47 77.79 19.17 30.70
C ASP A 47 78.90 19.95 30.00
N SER A 48 79.37 20.94 30.74
CA SER A 48 80.72 21.49 30.62
C SER A 48 81.73 20.37 30.88
N ASN A 49 82.15 19.67 29.82
CA ASN A 49 83.44 19.00 29.79
C ASN A 49 84.40 19.89 29.01
N GLU A 50 84.85 20.95 29.67
CA GLU A 50 86.14 21.55 29.38
C GLU A 50 87.21 20.47 29.63
N PRO A 51 88.13 20.20 28.67
CA PRO A 51 89.36 19.54 29.02
C PRO A 51 90.21 20.52 29.86
N ASP A 52 90.40 20.14 31.12
CA ASP A 52 91.36 20.64 32.08
C ASP A 52 92.73 20.95 31.44
N PRO A 53 93.22 22.21 31.44
CA PRO A 53 94.58 22.55 31.00
C PRO A 53 95.55 22.52 32.20
N HIS A 54 95.61 21.41 32.92
CA HIS A 54 96.63 21.15 33.92
C HIS A 54 97.10 19.68 33.82
N PHE A 55 98.41 19.45 34.07
CA PHE A 55 99.21 18.22 33.88
C PHE A 55 99.71 18.02 32.42
N ILE A 56 101.01 17.99 32.09
CA ILE A 56 102.22 17.64 32.84
C ILE A 56 103.37 18.56 32.40
N TYR A 57 103.83 19.43 33.31
CA TYR A 57 105.25 19.78 33.47
C TYR A 57 105.92 18.59 34.18
N ASN A 58 107.19 18.34 33.87
CA ASN A 58 108.14 17.35 34.47
C ASN A 58 108.45 16.14 33.59
N LEU A 59 109.50 16.27 32.78
CA LEU A 59 110.63 15.34 32.85
C LEU A 59 111.89 16.03 32.28
N ILE A 60 112.59 16.75 33.14
CA ILE A 60 114.03 16.98 33.01
C ILE A 60 114.68 15.76 33.66
N GLN A 61 115.54 15.05 32.93
CA GLN A 61 116.83 14.59 33.47
C GLN A 61 117.71 14.07 32.33
N ASP A 62 118.88 14.72 32.28
CA ASP A 62 120.20 14.20 31.98
C ASP A 62 120.42 13.46 30.65
N THR A 63 121.17 14.09 29.75
CA THR A 63 122.57 13.73 29.49
C THR A 63 123.23 14.68 28.49
N GLU A 64 124.44 15.10 28.85
CA GLU A 64 125.56 15.52 27.99
C GLU A 64 125.47 16.88 27.27
N THR A 65 126.12 17.87 27.88
CA THR A 65 126.56 19.15 27.32
C THR A 65 127.65 18.94 26.25
N PRO A 66 127.43 19.30 24.97
CA PRO A 66 128.47 19.35 23.96
C PRO A 66 129.24 20.68 24.02
N SER A 67 130.48 20.64 23.55
CA SER A 67 131.51 21.68 23.70
C SER A 67 131.24 23.01 22.95
N LEU A 68 131.77 24.10 23.52
CA LEU A 68 131.55 25.53 23.18
C LEU A 68 132.11 26.03 21.81
N SER A 69 132.26 25.17 20.80
CA SER A 69 132.68 25.58 19.44
C SER A 69 131.75 25.13 18.29
N GLU A 70 130.62 24.46 18.57
CA GLU A 70 129.63 24.04 17.56
C GLU A 70 128.25 24.75 17.68
N ILE A 71 128.09 25.59 18.72
CA ILE A 71 126.83 26.24 19.13
C ILE A 71 126.31 27.31 18.14
N SER A 72 127.13 27.74 17.16
CA SER A 72 126.72 28.76 16.18
C SER A 72 126.03 28.19 14.93
N ILE A 73 126.22 26.91 14.59
CA ILE A 73 125.58 26.27 13.42
C ILE A 73 124.25 25.61 13.83
N GLU A 74 124.19 25.07 15.05
CA GLU A 74 123.00 24.41 15.60
C GLU A 74 121.87 25.40 15.92
N ALA A 75 122.19 26.60 16.43
CA ALA A 75 121.21 27.66 16.66
C ALA A 75 120.58 28.18 15.35
N LEU A 76 121.37 28.30 14.28
CA LEU A 76 120.91 28.66 12.93
C LEU A 76 120.04 27.57 12.29
N ALA A 77 120.35 26.29 12.55
CA ALA A 77 119.50 25.17 12.12
C ALA A 77 118.17 25.13 12.89
N GLN A 78 118.18 25.41 14.20
CA GLN A 78 116.99 25.50 15.04
C GLN A 78 116.08 26.67 14.63
N GLU A 79 116.63 27.84 14.29
CA GLU A 79 115.86 28.99 13.82
C GLU A 79 115.18 28.72 12.47
N ASN A 80 115.86 28.07 11.53
CA ASN A 80 115.27 27.63 10.26
C ASN A 80 114.16 26.59 10.45
N ILE A 81 114.31 25.67 11.40
CA ILE A 81 113.27 24.70 11.76
C ILE A 81 112.05 25.41 12.37
N LEU A 82 112.27 26.37 13.28
CA LEU A 82 111.18 27.16 13.88
C LEU A 82 110.45 28.03 12.85
N GLN A 83 111.19 28.63 11.91
CA GLN A 83 110.61 29.37 10.77
C GLN A 83 109.73 28.45 9.92
N SER A 84 110.23 27.28 9.54
CA SER A 84 109.49 26.27 8.76
C SER A 84 108.24 25.74 9.50
N ILE A 85 108.34 25.50 10.81
CA ILE A 85 107.20 25.12 11.66
C ILE A 85 106.17 26.25 11.70
N SER A 86 106.60 27.50 11.86
CA SER A 86 105.73 28.67 11.87
C SER A 86 104.97 28.83 10.55
N GLU A 87 105.65 28.68 9.42
CA GLU A 87 105.06 28.69 8.08
C GLU A 87 104.07 27.53 7.88
N THR A 88 104.41 26.34 8.37
CA THR A 88 103.54 25.17 8.30
C THR A 88 102.28 25.36 9.15
N LEU A 89 102.41 25.88 10.37
CA LEU A 89 101.28 26.20 11.24
C LEU A 89 100.39 27.31 10.67
N SER A 90 101.00 28.33 10.05
CA SER A 90 100.29 29.39 9.33
C SER A 90 99.46 28.79 8.18
N THR A 91 100.06 27.87 7.43
CA THR A 91 99.40 27.15 6.33
C THR A 91 98.27 26.25 6.83
N ILE A 92 98.48 25.50 7.93
CA ILE A 92 97.45 24.66 8.55
C ILE A 92 96.27 25.51 9.05
N LYS A 93 96.54 26.65 9.69
CA LYS A 93 95.48 27.58 10.15
C LYS A 93 94.68 28.13 8.96
N LYS A 94 95.36 28.55 7.89
CA LYS A 94 94.70 28.99 6.64
C LYS A 94 93.84 27.89 6.04
N ASN A 95 94.35 26.67 5.93
CA ASN A 95 93.62 25.52 5.39
C ASN A 95 92.40 25.17 6.26
N ARG A 96 92.55 25.17 7.59
CA ARG A 96 91.44 24.94 8.53
C ARG A 96 90.34 25.99 8.38
N TYR A 97 90.71 27.27 8.24
CA TYR A 97 89.77 28.36 7.99
C TYR A 97 89.00 28.18 6.67
N VAL A 98 89.70 27.79 5.59
CA VAL A 98 89.07 27.52 4.29
C VAL A 98 88.11 26.33 4.35
N ILE A 99 88.49 25.22 5.00
CA ILE A 99 87.65 24.04 5.17
C ILE A 99 86.39 24.38 5.99
N PHE A 100 86.57 25.11 7.09
CA PHE A 100 85.46 25.54 7.95
C PHE A 100 84.45 26.39 7.18
N ASN A 101 84.90 27.44 6.48
CA ASN A 101 84.02 28.30 5.68
C ASN A 101 83.31 27.54 4.55
N ARG A 102 83.98 26.54 3.96
CA ARG A 102 83.35 25.69 2.93
C ARG A 102 82.25 24.81 3.51
N ALA A 103 82.49 24.19 4.66
CA ALA A 103 81.50 23.38 5.37
C ALA A 103 80.31 24.24 5.83
N GLU A 104 80.57 25.43 6.36
CA GLU A 104 79.53 26.38 6.78
C GLU A 104 78.65 26.79 5.59
N LYS A 105 79.25 27.13 4.44
CA LYS A 105 78.53 27.47 3.22
C LYS A 105 77.71 26.30 2.66
N GLN A 106 78.22 25.07 2.75
CA GLN A 106 77.48 23.88 2.34
C GLN A 106 76.29 23.60 3.27
N ASN A 107 76.49 23.76 4.58
CA ASN A 107 75.42 23.59 5.57
C ASN A 107 74.34 24.67 5.41
N SER A 108 74.71 25.93 5.17
CA SER A 108 73.74 27.01 4.94
C SER A 108 72.91 26.76 3.67
N ALA A 109 73.55 26.36 2.57
CA ALA A 109 72.86 26.03 1.33
C ALA A 109 71.92 24.82 1.48
N PHE A 110 72.33 23.82 2.27
CA PHE A 110 71.49 22.67 2.58
C PHE A 110 70.25 23.07 3.41
N LEU A 111 70.44 23.92 4.43
CA LEU A 111 69.34 24.44 5.25
C LEU A 111 68.36 25.29 4.44
N GLU A 112 68.85 26.15 3.55
CA GLU A 112 67.99 26.94 2.65
C GLU A 112 67.15 26.06 1.73
N LEU A 113 67.74 25.00 1.16
CA LEU A 113 67.03 24.03 0.34
C LEU A 113 65.92 23.33 1.14
N GLU A 114 66.18 22.95 2.39
CA GLU A 114 65.20 22.27 3.23
C GLU A 114 64.07 23.21 3.68
N ILE A 115 64.38 24.48 3.98
CA ILE A 115 63.39 25.52 4.24
C ILE A 115 62.47 25.71 3.03
N GLU A 116 63.02 25.72 1.81
CA GLU A 116 62.23 25.88 0.59
C GLU A 116 61.31 24.67 0.33
N LYS A 117 61.77 23.45 0.59
CA LYS A 117 60.92 22.25 0.56
C LYS A 117 59.77 22.35 1.57
N ILE A 118 60.05 22.77 2.80
CA ILE A 118 59.04 22.94 3.86
C ILE A 118 58.01 24.00 3.45
N ARG A 119 58.45 25.13 2.87
CA ARG A 119 57.56 26.17 2.35
C ARG A 119 56.61 25.63 1.29
N LYS A 120 57.12 24.90 0.31
CA LYS A 120 56.31 24.27 -0.75
C LYS A 120 55.27 23.31 -0.20
N VAL A 121 55.67 22.43 0.74
CA VAL A 121 54.74 21.50 1.41
C VAL A 121 53.68 22.27 2.19
N THR A 122 54.04 23.35 2.88
CA THR A 122 53.09 24.17 3.64
C THR A 122 52.06 24.86 2.73
N GLU A 123 52.49 25.34 1.57
CA GLU A 123 51.61 25.93 0.57
C GLU A 123 50.63 24.89 0.00
N ASP A 124 51.10 23.69 -0.33
CA ASP A 124 50.28 22.59 -0.83
C ASP A 124 49.25 22.12 0.21
N VAL A 125 49.63 22.04 1.49
CA VAL A 125 48.71 21.75 2.60
C VAL A 125 47.64 22.82 2.73
N SER A 126 48.00 24.10 2.58
CA SER A 126 47.05 25.22 2.59
C SER A 126 46.05 25.14 1.42
N LYS A 127 46.53 24.83 0.21
CA LYS A 127 45.69 24.60 -0.99
C LYS A 127 44.70 23.45 -0.76
N LEU A 128 45.19 22.30 -0.30
CA LEU A 128 44.34 21.13 0.00
C LEU A 128 43.26 21.43 1.05
N LYS A 129 43.61 22.19 2.10
CA LYS A 129 42.65 22.61 3.13
C LYS A 129 41.53 23.48 2.55
N ASN A 130 41.87 24.40 1.64
CA ASN A 130 40.91 25.26 0.97
C ASN A 130 39.97 24.47 0.04
N ASP A 131 40.53 23.53 -0.72
CA ASP A 131 39.75 22.67 -1.63
C ASP A 131 38.83 21.72 -0.88
N LEU A 132 39.30 21.14 0.24
CA LEU A 132 38.45 20.35 1.14
C LEU A 132 37.29 21.20 1.68
N GLY A 133 37.56 22.45 2.07
CA GLY A 133 36.53 23.41 2.49
C GLY A 133 35.50 23.70 1.40
N ARG A 134 35.93 23.87 0.14
CA ARG A 134 35.04 24.04 -1.02
C ARG A 134 34.18 22.80 -1.26
N LEU A 135 34.78 21.61 -1.23
CA LEU A 135 34.09 20.34 -1.43
C LEU A 135 33.01 20.10 -0.35
N LEU A 136 33.31 20.42 0.90
CA LEU A 136 32.35 20.31 2.02
C LEU A 136 31.16 21.26 1.84
N ARG A 137 31.39 22.50 1.41
CA ARG A 137 30.30 23.45 1.10
C ARG A 137 29.42 22.94 -0.05
N PHE A 138 30.02 22.40 -1.10
CA PHE A 138 29.29 21.82 -2.22
C PHE A 138 28.44 20.61 -1.80
N LYS A 139 29.01 19.68 -1.00
CA LYS A 139 28.27 18.53 -0.47
C LYS A 139 27.11 18.95 0.43
N LYS A 140 27.29 19.96 1.30
CA LYS A 140 26.21 20.53 2.13
C LYS A 140 25.08 21.12 1.29
N LYS A 141 25.42 21.86 0.22
CA LYS A 141 24.41 22.44 -0.70
C LYS A 141 23.62 21.36 -1.43
N LYS A 142 24.28 20.33 -1.98
CA LYS A 142 23.62 19.19 -2.61
C LYS A 142 22.71 18.43 -1.64
N LEU A 143 23.16 18.21 -0.41
CA LEU A 143 22.35 17.54 0.60
C LEU A 143 21.08 18.33 0.96
N LYS A 144 21.18 19.67 1.04
CA LYS A 144 20.01 20.54 1.26
C LYS A 144 19.01 20.43 0.10
N GLN A 145 19.48 20.49 -1.14
CA GLN A 145 18.61 20.33 -2.33
C GLN A 145 17.88 18.98 -2.34
N ILE A 146 18.58 17.89 -2.04
CA ILE A 146 17.98 16.55 -1.95
C ILE A 146 16.90 16.49 -0.86
N LYS A 147 17.15 17.09 0.32
CA LYS A 147 16.15 17.15 1.40
C LYS A 147 14.90 17.94 0.97
N ASP A 148 15.09 19.07 0.29
CA ASP A 148 13.98 19.90 -0.19
C ASP A 148 13.14 19.18 -1.25
N GLU A 149 13.77 18.43 -2.16
CA GLU A 149 13.08 17.59 -3.15
C GLU A 149 12.29 16.44 -2.50
N ILE A 150 12.87 15.76 -1.51
CA ILE A 150 12.18 14.70 -0.76
C ILE A 150 10.94 15.26 -0.07
N ASN A 151 11.07 16.41 0.60
CA ASN A 151 9.96 17.08 1.27
C ASN A 151 8.86 17.51 0.28
N LYS A 152 9.23 18.03 -0.90
CA LYS A 152 8.27 18.39 -1.95
C LYS A 152 7.52 17.15 -2.45
N LYS A 153 8.22 16.04 -2.71
CA LYS A 153 7.61 14.77 -3.13
C LYS A 153 6.69 14.18 -2.06
N ALA A 154 7.05 14.30 -0.77
CA ALA A 154 6.21 13.85 0.33
C ALA A 154 4.89 14.64 0.40
N LYS A 155 4.95 15.98 0.33
CA LYS A 155 3.76 16.85 0.30
C LYS A 155 2.83 16.54 -0.88
N LEU A 156 3.39 16.24 -2.06
CA LEU A 156 2.59 15.87 -3.24
C LEU A 156 1.89 14.51 -3.05
N ARG A 157 2.57 13.52 -2.46
CA ARG A 157 1.97 12.21 -2.16
C ARG A 157 0.83 12.33 -1.15
N GLU A 158 1.00 13.13 -0.12
CA GLU A 158 -0.04 13.39 0.89
C GLU A 158 -1.29 14.01 0.25
N LYS A 159 -1.12 15.05 -0.59
CA LYS A 159 -2.23 15.64 -1.36
C LYS A 159 -2.93 14.61 -2.25
N ALA A 160 -2.18 13.76 -2.96
CA ALA A 160 -2.77 12.72 -3.81
C ALA A 160 -3.56 11.68 -3.02
N ILE A 161 -3.12 11.32 -1.81
CA ILE A 161 -3.86 10.42 -0.91
C ILE A 161 -5.17 11.07 -0.45
N ILE A 162 -5.14 12.36 -0.08
CA ILE A 162 -6.33 13.11 0.33
C ILE A 162 -7.34 13.18 -0.82
N ILE A 163 -6.89 13.54 -2.04
CA ILE A 163 -7.75 13.60 -3.23
C ILE A 163 -8.41 12.24 -3.47
N LYS A 164 -7.64 11.14 -3.47
CA LYS A 164 -8.21 9.78 -3.63
C LYS A 164 -9.22 9.41 -2.56
N LYS A 165 -9.00 9.83 -1.30
CA LYS A 165 -9.96 9.59 -0.21
C LYS A 165 -11.25 10.38 -0.44
N VAL A 166 -11.16 11.64 -0.86
CA VAL A 166 -12.32 12.48 -1.18
C VAL A 166 -13.10 11.90 -2.37
N GLU A 167 -12.42 11.52 -3.46
CA GLU A 167 -13.05 10.90 -4.64
C GLU A 167 -13.76 9.58 -4.31
N ASN A 168 -13.14 8.74 -3.48
CA ASN A 168 -13.78 7.50 -3.05
C ASN A 168 -15.01 7.79 -2.18
N LYS A 169 -14.95 8.79 -1.29
CA LYS A 169 -16.08 9.20 -0.46
C LYS A 169 -17.23 9.74 -1.31
N THR A 170 -16.95 10.63 -2.27
CA THR A 170 -17.98 11.18 -3.17
C THR A 170 -18.60 10.09 -4.04
N ARG A 171 -17.81 9.16 -4.60
CA ARG A 171 -18.34 8.00 -5.34
C ARG A 171 -19.25 7.12 -4.48
N THR A 172 -18.88 6.88 -3.22
CA THR A 172 -19.74 6.12 -2.29
C THR A 172 -21.01 6.88 -1.94
N GLU A 173 -20.94 8.20 -1.74
CA GLU A 173 -22.10 9.04 -1.43
C GLU A 173 -23.04 9.18 -2.62
N GLU A 174 -22.53 9.33 -3.85
CA GLU A 174 -23.36 9.33 -5.07
C GLU A 174 -23.99 7.97 -5.33
N GLY A 175 -23.24 6.89 -5.12
CA GLY A 175 -23.77 5.52 -5.14
C GLY A 175 -24.88 5.33 -4.11
N LEU A 176 -24.67 5.80 -2.88
CA LEU A 176 -25.67 5.76 -1.81
C LEU A 176 -26.89 6.62 -2.15
N LYS A 177 -26.72 7.84 -2.66
CA LYS A 177 -27.83 8.72 -3.07
C LYS A 177 -28.69 8.09 -4.17
N ARG A 178 -28.06 7.39 -5.14
CA ARG A 178 -28.79 6.59 -6.14
C ARG A 178 -29.53 5.42 -5.50
N MET A 179 -28.93 4.74 -4.52
CA MET A 179 -29.56 3.63 -3.78
C MET A 179 -30.65 4.07 -2.79
N THR A 180 -30.60 5.30 -2.28
CA THR A 180 -31.61 5.88 -1.40
C THR A 180 -32.68 6.65 -2.16
N SER A 181 -32.59 6.75 -3.49
CA SER A 181 -33.66 7.37 -4.27
C SER A 181 -34.93 6.54 -4.11
N ASP A 182 -36.03 7.19 -3.71
CA ASP A 182 -37.31 6.51 -3.53
C ASP A 182 -37.97 6.18 -4.88
N ALA A 183 -37.40 6.68 -5.99
CA ALA A 183 -37.85 6.42 -7.35
C ALA A 183 -37.72 4.94 -7.75
N LYS A 184 -38.76 4.43 -8.43
CA LYS A 184 -38.80 3.06 -8.95
C LYS A 184 -37.76 2.90 -10.07
N MET A 185 -36.78 2.02 -9.88
CA MET A 185 -35.71 1.80 -10.86
C MET A 185 -36.09 0.79 -11.95
N LEU A 186 -36.84 -0.25 -11.57
CA LEU A 186 -37.21 -1.35 -12.47
C LEU A 186 -38.73 -1.52 -12.55
N SER A 187 -39.24 -1.65 -13.77
CA SER A 187 -40.65 -1.95 -14.06
C SER A 187 -40.74 -3.27 -14.84
N PRO A 188 -40.87 -4.42 -14.15
CA PRO A 188 -41.00 -5.70 -14.84
C PRO A 188 -42.30 -5.74 -15.66
N PRO A 189 -42.31 -6.43 -16.83
CA PRO A 189 -43.53 -6.72 -17.55
C PRO A 189 -44.53 -7.51 -16.68
N SER A 190 -45.83 -7.22 -16.88
CA SER A 190 -46.89 -7.92 -16.16
C SER A 190 -47.12 -9.31 -16.74
N ILE A 191 -47.14 -10.32 -15.88
CA ILE A 191 -47.50 -11.71 -16.21
C ILE A 191 -48.97 -12.03 -15.92
N LYS A 192 -49.75 -11.04 -15.47
CA LYS A 192 -51.16 -11.26 -15.13
C LYS A 192 -51.93 -11.59 -16.42
N LYS A 193 -52.61 -12.74 -16.41
CA LYS A 193 -53.47 -13.17 -17.52
C LYS A 193 -54.55 -12.12 -17.77
N VAL A 194 -54.65 -11.67 -19.02
CA VAL A 194 -55.74 -10.83 -19.52
C VAL A 194 -56.93 -11.74 -19.78
N ALA A 195 -58.08 -11.37 -19.22
CA ALA A 195 -59.31 -12.10 -19.49
C ALA A 195 -59.89 -11.66 -20.86
N PRO A 196 -60.63 -12.54 -21.56
CA PRO A 196 -61.29 -12.19 -22.82
C PRO A 196 -62.19 -10.95 -22.73
N ILE A 197 -62.92 -10.82 -21.62
CA ILE A 197 -63.76 -9.65 -21.35
C ILE A 197 -62.95 -8.34 -21.26
N ASP A 198 -61.69 -8.39 -20.83
CA ASP A 198 -60.84 -7.20 -20.77
C ASP A 198 -60.38 -6.78 -22.17
N ILE A 199 -60.16 -7.75 -23.08
CA ILE A 199 -59.93 -7.46 -24.51
C ILE A 199 -61.18 -6.82 -25.10
N TYR A 200 -62.36 -7.40 -24.87
CA TYR A 200 -63.63 -6.82 -25.32
C TYR A 200 -63.82 -5.38 -24.81
N ARG A 201 -63.60 -5.14 -23.51
CA ARG A 201 -63.66 -3.79 -22.92
C ARG A 201 -62.70 -2.81 -23.58
N SER A 202 -61.49 -3.24 -23.93
CA SER A 202 -60.51 -2.38 -24.61
C SER A 202 -60.91 -2.00 -26.04
N THR A 203 -61.76 -2.81 -26.69
CA THR A 203 -62.28 -2.53 -28.04
C THR A 203 -63.50 -1.62 -28.04
N LEU A 204 -64.20 -1.51 -26.90
CA LEU A 204 -65.30 -0.56 -26.76
C LEU A 204 -64.71 0.84 -26.63
N ASN A 205 -64.97 1.70 -27.62
CA ASN A 205 -64.57 3.11 -27.57
C ASN A 205 -65.10 3.76 -26.28
N THR A 206 -64.24 4.52 -25.62
CA THR A 206 -64.43 5.18 -24.32
C THR A 206 -65.52 6.26 -24.28
N SER A 207 -66.37 6.38 -25.32
CA SER A 207 -67.48 7.35 -25.32
C SER A 207 -68.52 7.06 -24.22
N GLU A 208 -68.66 5.80 -23.81
CA GLU A 208 -69.49 5.39 -22.67
C GLU A 208 -68.75 5.46 -21.32
N ALA A 209 -67.44 5.75 -21.32
CA ALA A 209 -66.69 5.86 -20.08
C ALA A 209 -67.07 7.17 -19.37
N PRO A 210 -67.31 7.13 -18.05
CA PRO A 210 -67.65 8.33 -17.31
C PRO A 210 -66.47 9.31 -17.37
N LYS A 211 -66.74 10.57 -17.73
CA LYS A 211 -65.72 11.63 -17.79
C LYS A 211 -65.06 11.85 -16.43
N ASP A 212 -65.83 11.65 -15.36
CA ASP A 212 -65.35 11.72 -13.99
C ASP A 212 -64.82 10.38 -13.50
N LYS A 213 -63.64 10.41 -12.87
CA LYS A 213 -62.98 9.23 -12.29
C LYS A 213 -63.62 8.77 -10.97
N ASN A 214 -64.92 8.93 -10.79
CA ASN A 214 -65.60 8.51 -9.58
C ASN A 214 -65.77 6.98 -9.58
N ASN A 215 -65.24 6.29 -8.55
CA ASN A 215 -65.22 4.82 -8.47
C ASN A 215 -66.62 4.19 -8.55
N VAL A 216 -67.64 4.87 -8.05
CA VAL A 216 -69.03 4.37 -8.05
C VAL A 216 -69.59 4.26 -9.47
N GLN A 217 -69.32 5.25 -10.33
CA GLN A 217 -69.79 5.26 -11.72
C GLN A 217 -69.07 4.19 -12.56
N TRP A 218 -67.77 3.97 -12.31
CA TRP A 218 -67.02 2.90 -12.96
C TRP A 218 -67.56 1.51 -12.64
N GLY A 219 -68.04 1.27 -11.41
CA GLY A 219 -68.67 0.01 -11.04
C GLY A 219 -69.90 -0.32 -11.89
N ALA A 220 -70.78 0.68 -12.10
CA ALA A 220 -71.96 0.51 -12.95
C ALA A 220 -71.60 0.24 -14.41
N VAL A 221 -70.63 0.97 -14.96
CA VAL A 221 -70.17 0.77 -16.35
C VAL A 221 -69.52 -0.60 -16.55
N LEU A 222 -68.70 -1.06 -15.60
CA LEU A 222 -68.10 -2.39 -15.66
C LEU A 222 -69.15 -3.52 -15.59
N LYS A 223 -70.26 -3.29 -14.86
CA LYS A 223 -71.41 -4.20 -14.82
C LYS A 223 -72.10 -4.26 -16.18
N ILE A 224 -72.38 -3.11 -16.80
CA ILE A 224 -72.97 -3.02 -18.14
C ILE A 224 -72.09 -3.74 -19.17
N TYR A 225 -70.77 -3.56 -19.13
CA TYR A 225 -69.86 -4.30 -20.02
C TYR A 225 -69.88 -5.81 -19.77
N GLY A 226 -70.05 -6.24 -18.52
CA GLY A 226 -70.25 -7.65 -18.18
C GLY A 226 -71.53 -8.22 -18.79
N GLU A 227 -72.63 -7.49 -18.68
CA GLU A 227 -73.92 -7.88 -19.28
C GLU A 227 -73.84 -7.92 -20.81
N LYS A 228 -73.29 -6.87 -21.45
CA LYS A 228 -73.07 -6.83 -22.91
C LYS A 228 -72.18 -8.00 -23.38
N TYR A 229 -71.09 -8.28 -22.66
CA TYR A 229 -70.22 -9.41 -22.98
C TYR A 229 -70.93 -10.76 -22.87
N ASN A 230 -71.81 -10.92 -21.86
CA ASN A 230 -72.58 -12.15 -21.68
C ASN A 230 -73.62 -12.37 -22.78
N LEU A 231 -74.13 -11.31 -23.40
CA LEU A 231 -75.05 -11.37 -24.54
C LEU A 231 -74.38 -11.72 -25.88
N LEU A 232 -73.05 -11.64 -25.98
CA LEU A 232 -72.32 -12.00 -27.20
C LEU A 232 -72.51 -13.49 -27.55
N SER A 233 -72.49 -13.77 -28.85
CA SER A 233 -72.55 -15.13 -29.38
C SER A 233 -71.32 -15.95 -28.94
N LYS A 234 -71.40 -17.27 -29.10
CA LYS A 234 -70.27 -18.14 -28.75
C LYS A 234 -69.06 -17.86 -29.66
N GLU A 235 -69.29 -17.63 -30.94
CA GLU A 235 -68.29 -17.32 -31.96
C GLU A 235 -67.57 -15.99 -31.64
N GLU A 236 -68.32 -14.97 -31.22
CA GLU A 236 -67.76 -13.69 -30.79
C GLU A 236 -66.89 -13.83 -29.53
N LYS A 237 -67.38 -14.56 -28.52
CA LYS A 237 -66.60 -14.84 -27.30
C LYS A 237 -65.32 -15.60 -27.61
N GLU A 238 -65.37 -16.55 -28.54
CA GLU A 238 -64.20 -17.31 -29.00
C GLU A 238 -63.18 -16.41 -29.72
N LEU A 239 -63.63 -15.41 -30.47
CA LEU A 239 -62.72 -14.41 -31.05
C LEU A 239 -61.95 -13.64 -29.95
N TYR A 240 -62.63 -13.17 -28.91
CA TYR A 240 -61.97 -12.47 -27.80
C TYR A 240 -61.08 -13.40 -26.97
N GLN A 241 -61.45 -14.68 -26.84
CA GLN A 241 -60.63 -15.70 -26.19
C GLN A 241 -59.30 -15.87 -26.94
N ARG A 242 -59.33 -16.06 -28.26
CA ARG A 242 -58.12 -16.18 -29.09
C ARG A 242 -57.20 -14.97 -28.95
N ARG A 243 -57.76 -13.75 -29.08
CA ARG A 243 -57.01 -12.50 -28.89
C ARG A 243 -56.41 -12.38 -27.49
N ALA A 244 -57.14 -12.77 -26.45
CA ALA A 244 -56.62 -12.77 -25.09
C ALA A 244 -55.46 -13.74 -24.94
N ASP A 245 -55.56 -14.94 -25.51
CA ASP A 245 -54.49 -15.94 -25.47
C ASP A 245 -53.24 -15.48 -26.23
N GLU A 246 -53.38 -14.87 -27.40
CA GLU A 246 -52.28 -14.23 -28.16
C GLU A 246 -51.57 -13.15 -27.33
N VAL A 247 -52.33 -12.20 -26.76
CA VAL A 247 -51.77 -11.13 -25.90
C VAL A 247 -51.07 -11.71 -24.68
N ASN A 248 -51.63 -12.76 -24.08
CA ASN A 248 -51.04 -13.43 -22.94
C ASN A 248 -49.74 -14.14 -23.30
N GLN A 249 -49.67 -14.80 -24.46
CA GLN A 249 -48.46 -15.41 -24.97
C GLN A 249 -47.36 -14.37 -25.19
N GLU A 250 -47.67 -13.25 -25.86
CA GLU A 250 -46.71 -12.15 -26.04
C GLU A 250 -46.19 -11.60 -24.71
N ARG A 251 -47.08 -11.41 -23.73
CA ARG A 251 -46.70 -10.93 -22.40
C ARG A 251 -45.76 -11.91 -21.69
N ILE A 252 -46.01 -13.21 -21.83
CA ILE A 252 -45.15 -14.25 -21.26
C ILE A 252 -43.78 -14.23 -21.92
N ILE A 253 -43.70 -14.09 -23.25
CA ILE A 253 -42.44 -14.01 -23.99
C ILE A 253 -41.65 -12.78 -23.55
N LYS A 254 -42.26 -11.59 -23.61
CA LYS A 254 -41.63 -10.32 -23.17
C LYS A 254 -41.18 -10.38 -21.71
N ALA A 255 -41.98 -10.98 -20.83
CA ALA A 255 -41.61 -11.16 -19.43
C ALA A 255 -40.43 -12.12 -19.27
N ARG A 256 -40.38 -13.23 -20.02
CA ARG A 256 -39.29 -14.20 -19.98
C ARG A 256 -37.98 -13.56 -20.43
N GLU A 257 -37.99 -12.90 -21.59
CA GLU A 257 -36.84 -12.17 -22.12
C GLU A 257 -36.34 -11.11 -21.13
N TRP A 258 -37.27 -10.36 -20.52
CA TRP A 258 -36.90 -9.36 -19.51
C TRP A 258 -36.20 -10.00 -18.30
N TRP A 259 -36.74 -11.12 -17.77
CA TRP A 259 -36.19 -11.80 -16.60
C TRP A 259 -34.87 -12.53 -16.88
N GLU A 260 -34.62 -12.95 -18.12
CA GLU A 260 -33.36 -13.57 -18.55
C GLU A 260 -32.24 -12.53 -18.73
N ASN A 261 -32.58 -11.32 -19.17
CA ASN A 261 -31.61 -10.28 -19.52
C ASN A 261 -31.36 -9.24 -18.42
N VAL A 262 -32.26 -9.09 -17.44
CA VAL A 262 -32.11 -8.08 -16.38
C VAL A 262 -30.94 -8.42 -15.43
N ASP A 263 -30.12 -7.42 -15.09
CA ASP A 263 -29.03 -7.59 -14.13
C ASP A 263 -29.57 -7.93 -12.74
N LYS A 264 -29.14 -9.07 -12.19
CA LYS A 264 -29.47 -9.53 -10.83
C LYS A 264 -29.13 -8.49 -9.77
N LYS A 265 -28.05 -7.74 -9.93
CA LYS A 265 -27.66 -6.68 -9.00
C LYS A 265 -28.68 -5.54 -8.97
N LEU A 266 -29.27 -5.19 -10.11
CA LEU A 266 -30.32 -4.17 -10.18
C LEU A 266 -31.61 -4.66 -9.49
N ILE A 267 -31.95 -5.95 -9.64
CA ILE A 267 -33.07 -6.55 -8.90
C ILE A 267 -32.84 -6.45 -7.39
N ASP A 268 -31.64 -6.75 -6.91
CA ASP A 268 -31.29 -6.69 -5.49
C ASP A 268 -31.34 -5.25 -4.95
N ILE A 269 -30.96 -4.25 -5.75
CA ILE A 269 -31.09 -2.84 -5.39
C ILE A 269 -32.58 -2.44 -5.28
N GLU A 270 -33.41 -2.77 -6.28
CA GLU A 270 -34.83 -2.45 -6.26
C GLU A 270 -35.59 -3.18 -5.14
N ASN A 271 -35.22 -4.43 -4.82
CA ASN A 271 -35.78 -5.15 -3.68
C ASN A 271 -35.41 -4.51 -2.34
N ARG A 272 -34.18 -4.01 -2.18
CA ARG A 272 -33.81 -3.23 -0.99
C ARG A 272 -34.63 -1.94 -0.88
N ARG A 273 -34.84 -1.23 -1.99
CA ARG A 273 -35.72 -0.05 -2.04
C ARG A 273 -37.15 -0.41 -1.61
N ARG A 274 -37.75 -1.47 -2.16
CA ARG A 274 -39.08 -1.96 -1.76
C ARG A 274 -39.15 -2.36 -0.29
N ALA A 275 -38.09 -2.96 0.26
CA ALA A 275 -38.05 -3.34 1.66
C ALA A 275 -38.08 -2.10 2.58
N LYS A 276 -37.31 -1.05 2.25
CA LYS A 276 -37.36 0.24 2.94
C LYS A 276 -38.75 0.88 2.83
N GLU A 277 -39.31 0.92 1.62
CA GLU A 277 -40.65 1.47 1.38
C GLU A 277 -41.74 0.71 2.15
N ASN A 278 -41.61 -0.61 2.28
CA ASN A 278 -42.55 -1.41 3.06
C ASN A 278 -42.55 -1.08 4.56
N VAL A 279 -41.45 -0.55 5.10
CA VAL A 279 -41.42 -0.02 6.48
C VAL A 279 -42.35 1.19 6.58
N ASN A 280 -42.25 2.13 5.64
CA ASN A 280 -43.10 3.32 5.60
C ASN A 280 -44.57 2.96 5.36
N ARG A 281 -44.85 2.06 4.40
CA ARG A 281 -46.22 1.60 4.10
C ARG A 281 -46.86 0.89 5.29
N LYS A 282 -46.09 0.10 6.04
CA LYS A 282 -46.56 -0.52 7.28
C LYS A 282 -46.97 0.53 8.31
N ALA A 283 -46.19 1.60 8.48
CA ALA A 283 -46.54 2.71 9.37
C ALA A 283 -47.83 3.44 8.94
N GLN A 284 -48.12 3.44 7.64
CA GLN A 284 -49.35 4.02 7.06
C GLN A 284 -50.52 3.01 6.98
N ASN A 285 -50.40 1.80 7.54
CA ASN A 285 -51.38 0.71 7.39
C ASN A 285 -51.69 0.34 5.93
N LEU A 286 -50.75 0.57 5.01
CA LEU A 286 -50.86 0.20 3.62
C LEU A 286 -50.28 -1.21 3.38
N PRO A 287 -50.85 -2.00 2.45
CA PRO A 287 -50.31 -3.31 2.09
C PRO A 287 -48.87 -3.21 1.60
N ALA A 288 -48.02 -4.15 2.00
CA ALA A 288 -46.63 -4.22 1.57
C ALA A 288 -46.52 -4.44 0.04
N LEU A 289 -45.57 -3.77 -0.59
CA LEU A 289 -45.17 -4.02 -1.97
C LEU A 289 -44.52 -5.42 -2.07
N PRO A 290 -44.91 -6.23 -3.07
CA PRO A 290 -44.28 -7.53 -3.28
C PRO A 290 -42.82 -7.36 -3.73
N MET A 291 -41.94 -8.22 -3.24
CA MET A 291 -40.55 -8.28 -3.73
C MET A 291 -40.52 -8.83 -5.16
N LEU A 292 -39.61 -8.29 -5.97
CA LEU A 292 -39.32 -8.80 -7.30
C LEU A 292 -38.67 -10.18 -7.19
N LYS A 293 -39.36 -11.18 -7.73
CA LYS A 293 -38.89 -12.57 -7.86
C LYS A 293 -39.28 -13.06 -9.24
N THR A 294 -38.39 -13.81 -9.89
CA THR A 294 -38.72 -14.41 -11.19
C THR A 294 -39.96 -15.29 -11.04
N PRO A 295 -41.00 -15.05 -11.85
CA PRO A 295 -42.24 -15.82 -11.77
C PRO A 295 -42.10 -17.19 -12.45
N PHE A 296 -41.07 -17.37 -13.27
CA PHE A 296 -40.82 -18.60 -14.02
C PHE A 296 -40.05 -19.65 -13.23
N LYS A 297 -39.45 -19.26 -12.09
CA LYS A 297 -38.82 -20.23 -11.20
C LYS A 297 -39.88 -21.12 -10.56
N ARG A 298 -39.86 -22.41 -10.91
CA ARG A 298 -40.74 -23.41 -10.29
C ARG A 298 -40.54 -23.37 -8.78
N LYS A 299 -41.65 -23.29 -8.03
CA LYS A 299 -41.62 -23.32 -6.57
C LYS A 299 -41.33 -24.74 -6.11
N LEU A 300 -40.38 -24.89 -5.20
CA LEU A 300 -40.16 -26.16 -4.52
C LEU A 300 -41.33 -26.45 -3.59
N TYR A 301 -41.68 -27.73 -3.47
CA TYR A 301 -42.68 -28.19 -2.53
C TYR A 301 -42.12 -28.11 -1.11
N ARG A 302 -42.85 -27.43 -0.23
CA ARG A 302 -42.37 -27.09 1.12
C ARG A 302 -42.54 -28.22 2.13
N SER A 303 -43.52 -29.11 1.95
CA SER A 303 -43.82 -30.17 2.91
C SER A 303 -44.38 -31.43 2.25
N ALA A 304 -44.13 -32.57 2.89
CA ALA A 304 -44.72 -33.86 2.50
C ALA A 304 -46.26 -33.84 2.67
N PHE A 305 -46.73 -33.15 3.70
CA PHE A 305 -48.15 -32.89 3.94
C PHE A 305 -48.85 -32.22 2.75
N ALA A 306 -48.18 -31.35 2.00
CA ALA A 306 -48.77 -30.74 0.80
C ALA A 306 -49.06 -31.76 -0.30
N PHE A 307 -48.25 -32.81 -0.43
CA PHE A 307 -48.50 -33.90 -1.38
C PHE A 307 -49.67 -34.76 -0.94
N PHE A 308 -49.70 -35.14 0.33
CA PHE A 308 -50.83 -35.85 0.92
C PHE A 308 -52.13 -35.06 0.74
N THR A 309 -52.13 -33.79 1.13
CA THR A 309 -53.30 -32.89 0.98
C THR A 309 -53.75 -32.85 -0.48
N LYS A 310 -52.80 -32.70 -1.42
CA LYS A 310 -53.12 -32.69 -2.85
C LYS A 310 -53.77 -34.00 -3.29
N GLU A 311 -53.23 -35.15 -2.89
CA GLU A 311 -53.79 -36.45 -3.22
C GLU A 311 -55.21 -36.64 -2.66
N ILE A 312 -55.47 -36.22 -1.42
CA ILE A 312 -56.81 -36.27 -0.82
C ILE A 312 -57.81 -35.43 -1.63
N TYR A 313 -57.39 -34.27 -2.14
CA TYR A 313 -58.23 -33.44 -3.02
C TYR A 313 -58.38 -34.01 -4.42
N ASP A 314 -57.30 -34.51 -5.03
CA ASP A 314 -57.31 -35.09 -6.38
C ASP A 314 -58.20 -36.36 -6.42
N ASN A 315 -58.32 -37.08 -5.31
CA ASN A 315 -59.19 -38.25 -5.15
C ASN A 315 -60.62 -37.90 -4.69
N GLU A 316 -60.96 -36.60 -4.55
CA GLU A 316 -62.28 -36.11 -4.14
C GLU A 316 -62.83 -36.75 -2.85
N ILE A 317 -61.95 -37.16 -1.92
CA ILE A 317 -62.33 -37.93 -0.72
C ILE A 317 -63.17 -37.09 0.25
N LEU A 318 -63.04 -35.76 0.20
CA LEU A 318 -63.66 -34.84 1.16
C LEU A 318 -64.52 -33.78 0.46
N VAL A 319 -65.79 -33.69 0.86
CA VAL A 319 -66.74 -32.65 0.44
C VAL A 319 -67.11 -31.80 1.65
N GLY A 320 -67.02 -30.47 1.53
CA GLY A 320 -67.42 -29.57 2.62
C GLY A 320 -66.74 -28.20 2.59
N LYS A 321 -66.95 -27.43 3.66
CA LYS A 321 -66.30 -26.12 3.83
C LYS A 321 -64.79 -26.31 3.98
N CYS A 322 -64.01 -25.48 3.29
CA CYS A 322 -62.55 -25.55 3.26
C CYS A 322 -61.91 -25.57 4.66
N THR A 323 -62.48 -24.83 5.62
CA THR A 323 -62.01 -24.80 7.01
C THR A 323 -62.14 -26.14 7.73
N ASP A 324 -63.22 -26.87 7.48
CA ASP A 324 -63.51 -28.14 8.14
C ASP A 324 -62.72 -29.27 7.47
N VAL A 325 -62.68 -29.27 6.13
CA VAL A 325 -61.84 -30.17 5.33
C VAL A 325 -60.37 -30.07 5.74
N SER A 326 -59.84 -28.86 5.94
CA SER A 326 -58.44 -28.67 6.36
C SER A 326 -58.13 -29.29 7.73
N LYS A 327 -59.08 -29.23 8.68
CA LYS A 327 -58.94 -29.89 10.00
C LYS A 327 -58.92 -31.41 9.86
N ILE A 328 -59.83 -31.96 9.05
CA ILE A 328 -59.92 -33.40 8.78
C ILE A 328 -58.61 -33.90 8.14
N ILE A 329 -58.13 -33.25 7.07
CA ILE A 329 -56.87 -33.62 6.41
C ILE A 329 -55.69 -33.56 7.40
N SER A 330 -55.66 -32.54 8.26
CA SER A 330 -54.61 -32.42 9.28
C SER A 330 -54.65 -33.55 10.30
N GLN A 331 -55.84 -34.05 10.65
CA GLN A 331 -55.99 -35.19 11.55
C GLN A 331 -55.61 -36.49 10.85
N MET A 332 -56.09 -36.73 9.63
CA MET A 332 -55.70 -37.90 8.82
C MET A 332 -54.17 -38.00 8.67
N TRP A 333 -53.49 -36.87 8.43
CA TRP A 333 -52.03 -36.85 8.35
C TRP A 333 -51.33 -37.24 9.66
N LYS A 334 -51.91 -36.88 10.82
CA LYS A 334 -51.38 -37.29 12.13
C LYS A 334 -51.59 -38.77 12.37
N ASP A 335 -52.71 -39.30 11.91
CA ASP A 335 -53.12 -40.70 12.07
C ASP A 335 -52.36 -41.64 11.12
N LEU A 336 -51.69 -41.11 10.08
CA LEU A 336 -50.80 -41.89 9.21
C LEU A 336 -49.65 -42.52 10.02
N SER A 337 -49.38 -43.78 9.71
CA SER A 337 -48.23 -44.51 10.22
C SER A 337 -46.92 -43.91 9.70
N GLU A 338 -45.82 -44.17 10.39
CA GLU A 338 -44.51 -43.65 10.00
C GLU A 338 -44.08 -44.09 8.57
N PRO A 339 -44.28 -45.36 8.14
CA PRO A 339 -43.99 -45.76 6.76
C PRO A 339 -44.78 -44.97 5.70
N GLU A 340 -46.06 -44.68 5.96
CA GLU A 340 -46.90 -43.88 5.06
C GLU A 340 -46.42 -42.43 4.99
N ARG A 341 -46.07 -41.83 6.13
CA ARG A 341 -45.48 -40.48 6.14
C ARG A 341 -44.15 -40.45 5.38
N GLN A 342 -43.32 -41.48 5.53
CA GLN A 342 -42.06 -41.59 4.78
C GLN A 342 -42.27 -41.70 3.26
N TYR A 343 -43.34 -42.36 2.80
CA TYR A 343 -43.68 -42.38 1.38
C TYR A 343 -43.85 -40.96 0.82
N TYR A 344 -44.61 -40.10 1.52
CA TYR A 344 -44.81 -38.70 1.11
C TYR A 344 -43.54 -37.86 1.19
N VAL A 345 -42.66 -38.13 2.17
CA VAL A 345 -41.35 -37.48 2.25
C VAL A 345 -40.50 -37.81 1.02
N LYS A 346 -40.40 -39.10 0.67
CA LYS A 346 -39.68 -39.57 -0.53
C LYS A 346 -40.26 -38.97 -1.81
N LEU A 347 -41.59 -38.91 -1.92
CA LEU A 347 -42.27 -38.33 -3.08
C LEU A 347 -41.95 -36.83 -3.23
N LYS A 348 -41.97 -36.09 -2.11
CA LYS A 348 -41.61 -34.67 -2.06
C LYS A 348 -40.15 -34.44 -2.47
N ASP A 349 -39.23 -35.25 -1.96
CA ASP A 349 -37.80 -35.13 -2.29
C ASP A 349 -37.55 -35.47 -3.77
N LYS A 350 -38.16 -36.53 -4.30
CA LYS A 350 -38.11 -36.88 -5.73
C LYS A 350 -38.61 -35.74 -6.62
N LYS A 351 -39.77 -35.16 -6.32
CA LYS A 351 -40.33 -34.05 -7.12
C LYS A 351 -39.50 -32.78 -7.04
N ASN A 352 -38.93 -32.47 -5.87
CA ASN A 352 -38.01 -31.34 -5.73
C ASN A 352 -36.71 -31.59 -6.51
N TYR A 353 -36.19 -32.83 -6.52
CA TYR A 353 -35.05 -33.22 -7.34
C TYR A 353 -35.32 -33.06 -8.84
N ASP A 354 -36.47 -33.55 -9.33
CA ASP A 354 -36.89 -33.38 -10.73
C ASP A 354 -36.99 -31.88 -11.11
N ILE A 355 -37.50 -31.03 -10.20
CA ILE A 355 -37.55 -29.58 -10.41
C ILE A 355 -36.15 -28.98 -10.50
N LEU A 356 -35.21 -29.38 -9.65
CA LEU A 356 -33.84 -28.88 -9.65
C LEU A 356 -33.11 -29.26 -10.93
N ILE A 357 -33.25 -30.51 -11.41
CA ILE A 357 -32.68 -30.94 -12.70
C ILE A 357 -33.27 -30.14 -13.86
N SER A 358 -34.58 -29.86 -13.85
CA SER A 358 -35.21 -29.08 -14.94
C SER A 358 -34.80 -27.60 -14.98
N GLN A 359 -34.05 -27.13 -13.98
CA GLN A 359 -33.60 -25.72 -13.86
C GLN A 359 -32.09 -25.54 -14.13
N THR A 360 -31.31 -26.61 -14.11
CA THR A 360 -29.91 -26.65 -14.59
C THR A 360 -29.89 -26.86 -16.08
#